data_AF-A0A958JQ89-F1
#
_entry.id   AF-A0A958JQ89-F1
#
_cell.length_a   1.000
_cell.length_b   1.000
_cell.length_c   1.000
_cell.angle_alpha   90.00
_cell.angle_beta   90.00
_cell.angle_gamma   90.00
#
_symmetry.space_group_name_H-M   'P 1'
#
loop_
_entity.id
_entity.type
_entity.pdbx_description
1 polymer ?
#
loop_
_entity_poly.entity_id
_entity_poly.type
_entity_poly.pdbx_seq_one_letter_code
_entity_poly.pdbx_strand_id
1 'polypeptide(L)'
;MKKSASELVQELREQAEAIIGQPTGQVDEFLDALARYSACFADLQEVSGLDSLDESELRDLNTVHSEVLAIAKALEPRLSEDMAGLRKKGKALMGYLDILPRRISSRRPRKG
;
A
#
# COMPACT_ATOMS: atom_id res chain seq x y z
N MET A 1 9.63 26.37 -4.80
CA MET A 1 8.33 27.08 -4.94
C MET A 1 7.29 26.14 -4.37
N LYS A 2 6.45 26.59 -3.42
CA LYS A 2 5.35 25.74 -2.93
C LYS A 2 4.32 25.62 -4.05
N LYS A 3 3.85 24.40 -4.34
CA LYS A 3 2.78 24.17 -5.33
C LYS A 3 1.54 24.97 -4.91
N SER A 4 0.78 25.48 -5.88
CA SER A 4 -0.47 26.18 -5.58
C SER A 4 -1.58 25.17 -5.21
N ALA A 5 -2.63 25.63 -4.52
CA ALA A 5 -3.76 24.77 -4.16
C ALA A 5 -4.41 24.13 -5.40
N SER A 6 -4.55 24.86 -6.51
CA SER A 6 -5.13 24.33 -7.74
C SER A 6 -4.25 23.26 -8.39
N GLU A 7 -2.93 23.42 -8.35
CA GLU A 7 -1.98 22.40 -8.83
C GLU A 7 -2.09 21.12 -8.01
N LEU A 8 -2.21 21.23 -6.68
CA LEU A 8 -2.36 20.08 -5.79
C LEU A 8 -3.70 19.35 -5.98
N VAL A 9 -4.79 20.10 -6.23
CA VAL A 9 -6.10 19.50 -6.55
C VAL A 9 -6.06 18.75 -7.86
N GLN A 10 -5.43 19.32 -8.89
CA GLN A 10 -5.29 18.66 -10.19
C GLN A 10 -4.45 17.39 -10.06
N GLU A 11 -3.32 17.45 -9.35
CA GLU A 11 -2.46 16.31 -9.10
C GLU A 11 -3.19 15.20 -8.31
N LEU A 12 -4.01 15.55 -7.31
CA LEU A 12 -4.84 14.59 -6.58
C LEU A 12 -5.84 13.88 -7.48
N ARG A 13 -6.46 14.60 -8.44
CA ARG A 13 -7.39 14.01 -9.40
C ARG A 13 -6.67 13.01 -10.30
N GLU A 14 -5.54 13.40 -10.88
CA GLU A 14 -4.75 12.52 -11.75
C GLU A 14 -4.26 11.26 -11.01
N GLN A 15 -3.79 11.43 -9.76
CA GLN A 15 -3.35 10.32 -8.94
C GLN A 15 -4.51 9.38 -8.58
N ALA A 16 -5.68 9.92 -8.27
CA ALA A 16 -6.83 9.10 -7.95
C ALA A 16 -7.38 8.35 -9.15
N GLU A 17 -7.45 8.97 -10.33
CA GLU A 17 -7.82 8.27 -11.57
C GLU A 17 -6.85 7.12 -11.89
N ALA A 18 -5.54 7.35 -11.68
CA ALA A 18 -4.54 6.30 -11.82
C ALA A 18 -4.77 5.13 -10.84
N ILE A 19 -5.12 5.42 -9.58
CA ILE A 19 -5.44 4.40 -8.56
C ILE A 19 -6.72 3.63 -8.93
N ILE A 20 -7.77 4.34 -9.36
CA ILE A 20 -9.06 3.74 -9.71
C ILE A 20 -8.93 2.87 -10.97
N GLY A 21 -8.13 3.29 -11.94
CA GLY A 21 -7.86 2.54 -13.17
C GLY A 21 -6.87 1.39 -13.03
N GLN A 22 -6.15 1.31 -11.90
CA GLN A 22 -5.13 0.28 -11.71
C GLN A 22 -5.74 -1.10 -11.43
N PRO A 23 -5.28 -2.16 -12.11
CA PRO A 23 -5.71 -3.51 -11.80
C PRO A 23 -5.19 -3.92 -10.41
N THR A 24 -6.11 -4.34 -9.53
CA THR A 24 -5.84 -4.79 -8.14
C THR A 24 -4.95 -6.05 -8.02
N GLY A 25 -4.32 -6.49 -9.11
CA GLY A 25 -3.32 -7.56 -9.14
C GLY A 25 -1.90 -7.09 -8.83
N GLN A 26 -1.59 -5.80 -9.00
CA GLN A 26 -0.28 -5.21 -8.74
C GLN A 26 -0.31 -4.41 -7.44
N VAL A 27 -0.26 -5.14 -6.32
CA VAL A 27 -0.48 -4.58 -4.98
C VAL A 27 0.62 -3.58 -4.58
N ASP A 28 1.87 -3.83 -4.94
CA ASP A 28 2.99 -2.93 -4.61
C ASP A 28 2.85 -1.57 -5.30
N GLU A 29 2.53 -1.57 -6.60
CA GLU A 29 2.32 -0.33 -7.36
C GLU A 29 1.10 0.45 -6.87
N PHE A 30 0.04 -0.26 -6.48
CA PHE A 30 -1.14 0.33 -5.87
C PHE A 30 -0.82 1.00 -4.53
N LEU A 31 -0.03 0.34 -3.66
CA LEU A 31 0.38 0.89 -2.37
C LEU A 31 1.26 2.14 -2.55
N ASP A 32 2.18 2.13 -3.51
CA ASP A 32 3.00 3.29 -3.85
C ASP A 32 2.16 4.46 -4.35
N ALA A 33 1.17 4.19 -5.20
CA ALA A 33 0.23 5.21 -5.70
C ALA A 33 -0.59 5.81 -4.54
N LEU A 34 -1.09 4.97 -3.63
CA LEU A 34 -1.84 5.41 -2.46
C LEU A 34 -1.00 6.24 -1.49
N ALA A 35 0.27 5.90 -1.31
CA ALA A 35 1.20 6.67 -0.49
C ALA A 35 1.43 8.07 -1.08
N ARG A 36 1.60 8.18 -2.41
CA ARG A 36 1.74 9.48 -3.11
C ARG A 36 0.47 10.31 -3.00
N TYR A 37 -0.70 9.68 -3.21
CA TYR A 37 -2.01 10.32 -3.04
C TYR A 37 -2.21 10.86 -1.63
N SER A 38 -1.87 10.08 -0.60
CA SER A 38 -1.96 10.51 0.79
C SER A 38 -1.01 11.67 1.11
N ALA A 39 0.20 11.68 0.56
CA ALA A 39 1.15 12.77 0.75
C ALA A 39 0.66 14.06 0.07
N CYS A 40 0.17 13.98 -1.16
CA CYS A 40 -0.37 15.12 -1.89
C CYS A 40 -1.62 15.71 -1.19
N PHE A 41 -2.44 14.85 -0.57
CA PHE A 41 -3.60 15.29 0.19
C PHE A 41 -3.20 16.02 1.48
N ALA A 42 -2.15 15.55 2.17
CA ALA A 42 -1.60 16.25 3.33
C ALA A 42 -1.04 17.62 2.93
N ASP A 43 -0.29 17.70 1.83
CA ASP A 43 0.24 18.96 1.30
C ASP A 43 -0.90 19.95 0.96
N LEU A 44 -2.01 19.47 0.39
CA LEU A 44 -3.19 20.30 0.10
C LEU A 44 -3.80 20.89 1.39
N GLN A 45 -3.91 20.07 2.45
CA GLN A 45 -4.39 20.54 3.74
C GLN A 45 -3.49 21.61 4.37
N GLU A 46 -2.17 21.47 4.22
CA GLU A 46 -1.19 22.42 4.76
C GLU A 46 -1.12 23.73 3.97
N VAL A 47 -1.27 23.68 2.64
CA VAL A 47 -1.08 24.86 1.76
C VAL A 47 -2.31 25.75 1.69
N SER A 48 -3.50 25.16 1.67
CA SER A 48 -4.69 25.87 1.21
C SER A 48 -5.65 26.22 2.35
N GLY A 49 -5.78 25.33 3.34
CA GLY A 49 -7.06 25.17 4.03
C GLY A 49 -8.13 24.78 3.01
N LEU A 50 -8.92 23.74 3.26
CA LEU A 50 -9.98 23.34 2.32
C LEU A 50 -10.98 24.48 2.01
N ASP A 51 -10.95 25.55 2.79
CA ASP A 51 -11.72 26.78 2.68
C ASP A 51 -11.45 27.59 1.39
N SER A 52 -10.33 27.37 0.69
CA SER A 52 -10.03 28.06 -0.57
C SER A 52 -10.66 27.41 -1.81
N LEU A 53 -11.23 26.21 -1.65
CA LEU A 53 -11.86 25.46 -2.74
C LEU A 53 -13.35 25.79 -2.82
N ASP A 54 -13.89 25.79 -4.03
CA ASP A 54 -15.33 25.97 -4.19
C ASP A 54 -16.11 24.68 -3.80
N GLU A 55 -17.42 24.81 -3.61
CA GLU A 55 -18.27 23.69 -3.19
C GLU A 55 -18.28 22.53 -4.22
N SER A 56 -18.10 22.85 -5.51
CA SER A 56 -18.05 21.85 -6.58
C SER A 56 -16.74 21.06 -6.50
N GLU A 57 -15.61 21.73 -6.34
CA GLU A 57 -14.29 21.14 -6.18
C GLU A 57 -14.23 20.25 -4.94
N LEU A 58 -14.79 20.70 -3.82
CA LEU A 58 -14.87 19.90 -2.60
C LEU A 58 -15.73 18.64 -2.79
N ARG A 59 -16.86 18.75 -3.50
CA ARG A 59 -17.73 17.60 -3.77
C ARG A 59 -17.05 16.58 -4.69
N ASP A 60 -16.38 17.05 -5.74
CA ASP A 60 -15.60 16.19 -6.63
C ASP A 60 -14.49 15.47 -5.86
N LEU A 61 -13.69 16.22 -5.09
CA LEU A 61 -12.57 15.67 -4.33
C LEU A 61 -13.03 14.64 -3.30
N ASN A 62 -14.18 14.88 -2.64
CA ASN A 62 -14.77 13.93 -1.70
C ASN A 62 -15.26 12.65 -2.40
N THR A 63 -15.83 12.77 -3.60
CA THR A 63 -16.29 11.61 -4.39
C THR A 63 -15.10 10.72 -4.76
N VAL A 64 -14.07 11.34 -5.33
CA VAL A 64 -12.83 10.68 -5.73
C VAL A 64 -12.12 10.04 -4.52
N HIS A 65 -12.04 10.75 -3.40
CA HIS A 65 -11.45 10.24 -2.16
C HIS A 65 -12.21 9.02 -1.61
N SER A 66 -13.54 9.06 -1.68
CA SER A 66 -14.40 7.96 -1.25
C SER A 66 -14.20 6.70 -2.09
N GLU A 67 -14.01 6.85 -3.40
CA GLU A 67 -13.71 5.73 -4.30
C GLU A 67 -12.34 5.12 -4.03
N VAL A 68 -11.29 5.95 -3.88
CA VAL A 68 -9.95 5.48 -3.51
C VAL A 68 -9.98 4.72 -2.17
N LEU A 69 -10.71 5.23 -1.17
CA LEU A 69 -10.88 4.55 0.11
C LEU A 69 -11.63 3.23 -0.01
N ALA A 70 -12.64 3.13 -0.87
CA ALA A 70 -13.38 1.90 -1.09
C ALA A 70 -12.48 0.81 -1.68
N ILE A 71 -11.65 1.16 -2.66
CA ILE A 71 -10.68 0.25 -3.28
C ILE A 71 -9.61 -0.17 -2.26
N ALA A 72 -9.09 0.78 -1.47
CA ALA A 72 -8.11 0.48 -0.42
C ALA A 72 -8.67 -0.51 0.61
N LYS A 73 -9.91 -0.30 1.07
CA LYS A 73 -10.60 -1.23 1.99
C LYS A 73 -10.83 -2.61 1.37
N ALA A 74 -11.11 -2.68 0.07
CA ALA A 74 -11.28 -3.96 -0.61
C ALA A 74 -9.97 -4.77 -0.70
N LEU A 75 -8.81 -4.10 -0.67
CA LEU A 75 -7.49 -4.73 -0.71
C LEU A 75 -6.94 -5.14 0.65
N GLU A 76 -7.42 -4.54 1.74
CA GLU A 76 -6.98 -4.83 3.11
C GLU A 76 -7.07 -6.33 3.49
N PRO A 77 -8.16 -7.08 3.19
CA PRO A 77 -8.24 -8.50 3.53
C PRO A 77 -7.21 -9.34 2.76
N ARG A 78 -7.00 -9.05 1.47
CA ARG A 78 -6.05 -9.75 0.61
C ARG A 78 -4.62 -9.57 1.11
N LEU A 79 -4.25 -8.34 1.45
CA LEU A 79 -2.95 -8.01 2.06
C LEU A 79 -2.72 -8.73 3.39
N SER A 80 -3.75 -8.80 4.24
CA SER A 80 -3.70 -9.51 5.52
C SER A 80 -3.46 -11.01 5.34
N GLU A 81 -4.17 -11.63 4.38
CA GLU A 81 -4.01 -13.05 4.03
C GLU A 81 -2.62 -13.36 3.47
N ASP A 82 -2.11 -12.52 2.55
CA ASP A 82 -0.78 -12.68 1.96
C ASP A 82 0.32 -12.60 3.03
N MET A 83 0.22 -11.65 3.95
CA MET A 83 1.13 -11.51 5.09
C MET A 83 1.05 -12.70 6.04
N ALA A 84 -0.15 -13.24 6.31
CA ALA A 84 -0.32 -14.45 7.10
C ALA A 84 0.32 -15.67 6.40
N GLY A 85 0.17 -15.78 5.08
CA GLY A 85 0.79 -16.80 4.25
C GLY A 85 2.32 -16.75 4.30
N LEU A 86 2.91 -15.56 4.15
CA LEU A 86 4.35 -15.34 4.25
C LEU A 86 4.88 -15.69 5.65
N ARG A 87 4.18 -15.29 6.72
CA ARG A 87 4.55 -15.67 8.10
C ARG A 87 4.59 -17.19 8.30
N LYS A 88 3.60 -17.92 7.76
CA LYS A 88 3.58 -19.40 7.81
C LYS A 88 4.78 -20.00 7.08
N LYS A 89 5.08 -19.52 5.86
CA LYS A 89 6.23 -19.98 5.07
C LYS A 89 7.56 -19.70 5.78
N GLY A 90 7.74 -18.50 6.34
CA GLY A 90 8.91 -18.14 7.13
C GLY A 90 9.11 -19.03 8.35
N LYS A 91 8.02 -19.34 9.09
CA LYS A 91 8.07 -20.27 10.23
C LYS A 91 8.48 -21.68 9.79
N ALA A 92 7.99 -22.17 8.66
CA ALA A 92 8.38 -23.47 8.12
C ALA A 92 9.87 -23.49 7.73
N LEU A 93 10.36 -22.42 7.12
CA LEU A 93 11.76 -22.29 6.70
C LEU A 93 12.71 -22.24 7.91
N MET A 94 12.35 -21.50 8.96
CA MET A 94 13.10 -21.48 10.22
C MET A 94 13.10 -22.86 10.90
N GLY A 95 11.95 -23.53 10.96
CA GLY A 95 11.88 -24.89 11.51
C GLY A 95 12.74 -25.89 10.73
N TYR A 96 12.86 -25.72 9.40
CA TYR A 96 13.76 -26.52 8.58
C TYR A 96 15.24 -26.25 8.90
N LEU A 97 15.62 -24.97 9.04
CA LEU A 97 16.96 -24.55 9.45
C LEU A 97 17.35 -25.07 10.84
N ASP A 98 16.43 -25.14 11.80
CA ASP A 98 16.68 -25.67 13.14
C ASP A 98 16.97 -27.18 13.15
N ILE A 99 16.35 -27.93 12.22
CA ILE A 99 16.47 -29.39 12.12
C ILE A 99 17.69 -29.81 11.29
N LEU A 100 18.14 -28.96 10.35
CA LEU A 100 19.27 -29.23 9.46
C LEU A 100 20.56 -29.62 10.21
N PRO A 101 21.04 -28.87 11.22
CA PRO A 101 22.25 -29.23 11.98
C PRO A 101 22.14 -30.61 12.64
N ARG A 102 20.94 -30.97 13.15
CA ARG A 102 20.69 -32.27 13.78
C ARG A 102 20.80 -33.40 12.77
N ARG A 103 20.22 -33.23 11.57
CA ARG A 103 20.29 -34.19 10.45
C ARG A 103 21.69 -34.36 9.89
N ILE A 104 22.49 -33.29 9.85
CA ILE A 104 23.88 -33.33 9.43
C ILE A 104 24.73 -34.07 10.49
N SER A 105 24.49 -33.82 11.78
CA SER A 105 25.23 -34.50 12.86
C SER A 105 24.94 -36.00 12.94
N SER A 106 23.70 -36.43 12.70
CA SER A 106 23.30 -37.84 12.73
C SER A 106 23.79 -38.65 11.53
N ARG A 107 24.32 -37.99 10.49
CA ARG A 107 24.90 -38.62 9.30
C ARG A 107 26.41 -38.82 9.37
N ARG A 108 27.08 -38.54 10.50
CA ARG A 108 28.50 -38.89 10.62
C ARG A 108 28.66 -40.41 10.43
N PRO A 109 29.51 -40.86 9.49
CA PRO A 109 29.77 -42.28 9.32
C PRO A 109 30.36 -42.78 10.63
N ARG A 110 29.75 -43.83 11.18
CA ARG A 110 30.26 -44.57 12.32
C ARG A 110 31.63 -45.10 11.91
N LYS A 111 32.70 -44.41 12.32
CA LYS A 111 34.07 -44.90 12.13
C LYS A 111 34.17 -46.23 12.88
N GLY A 112 34.32 -47.30 12.11
CA GLY A 112 34.74 -48.60 12.62
C GLY A 112 36.15 -48.56 13.16
#